data_AF-A0A6B1IDM3-F1
#
_entry.id   AF-A0A6B1IDM3-F1
#
_cell.length_a   1.000
_cell.length_b   1.000
_cell.length_c   1.000
_cell.angle_alpha   90.00
_cell.angle_beta   90.00
_cell.angle_gamma   90.00
#
_symmetry.space_group_name_H-M   'P 1'
#
loop_
_entity.id
_entity.type
_entity.pdbx_description
1 polymer ?
#
loop_
_entity_poly.entity_id
_entity_poly.type
_entity_poly.pdbx_seq_one_letter_code
_entity_poly.pdbx_strand_id
1 'polypeptide(L)' 'MTNNICLEFTEYEPEQFPGLIYRLSGADSLVLLFASGRVVITDSPDLDTAEKTFAALQDEVTDLLAVD' A
#
# COMPACT_ATOMS: atom_id res chain seq x y z
N MET A 1 0.96 -24.93 -12.92
CA MET A 1 -0.41 -24.58 -13.34
C MET A 1 -1.15 -24.08 -12.11
N THR A 2 -1.17 -22.76 -11.90
CA THR A 2 -2.17 -21.95 -11.17
C THR A 2 -1.57 -20.54 -11.09
N ASN A 3 -1.86 -19.71 -12.08
CA ASN A 3 -2.93 -18.71 -12.08
C ASN A 3 -2.54 -17.44 -11.31
N ASN A 4 -1.73 -16.66 -12.05
CA ASN A 4 -1.57 -15.23 -11.98
C ASN A 4 -2.93 -14.54 -11.72
N ILE A 5 -3.10 -14.02 -10.50
CA ILE A 5 -4.20 -13.10 -10.17
C ILE A 5 -3.70 -11.68 -10.39
N CYS A 6 -4.26 -11.11 -11.45
CA CYS A 6 -4.03 -9.78 -11.99
C CYS A 6 -4.54 -8.69 -11.01
N LEU A 7 -3.69 -8.32 -10.07
CA LEU A 7 -3.37 -6.92 -9.80
C LEU A 7 -1.90 -6.81 -10.21
N GLU A 8 -1.53 -5.87 -11.08
CA GLU A 8 -0.13 -5.68 -11.46
C GLU A 8 0.71 -5.34 -10.19
N PHE A 9 1.23 -6.39 -9.53
CA PHE A 9 2.01 -6.43 -8.28
C PHE A 9 1.29 -6.57 -6.92
N THR A 10 0.33 -7.47 -6.74
CA THR A 10 -0.05 -7.84 -5.35
C THR A 10 -0.50 -9.30 -5.18
N GLU A 11 0.34 -10.10 -4.52
CA GLU A 11 -0.05 -11.35 -3.86
C GLU A 11 -0.34 -11.05 -2.38
N TYR A 12 -1.51 -11.46 -1.88
CA TYR A 12 -1.88 -11.35 -0.47
C TYR A 12 -2.16 -12.75 0.09
N GLU A 13 -1.17 -13.29 0.79
CA GLU A 13 -1.24 -14.57 1.51
C GLU A 13 -0.98 -14.28 3.00
N PRO A 14 -2.00 -13.98 3.82
CA PRO A 14 -1.82 -13.52 5.20
C PRO A 14 -1.08 -14.52 6.11
N GLU A 15 -1.10 -15.81 5.76
CA GLU A 15 -0.30 -16.85 6.42
C GLU A 15 1.20 -16.77 6.10
N GLN A 16 1.55 -16.14 4.97
CA GLN A 16 2.93 -15.90 4.53
C GLN A 16 3.39 -14.47 4.85
N PHE A 17 2.50 -13.48 4.72
CA PHE A 17 2.80 -12.08 5.03
C PHE A 17 1.53 -11.28 5.43
N PRO A 18 1.49 -10.68 6.63
CA PRO A 18 0.28 -10.05 7.16
C PRO A 18 0.05 -8.60 6.68
N GLY A 19 0.82 -8.10 5.71
CA GLY A 19 0.74 -6.73 5.22
C GLY A 19 0.25 -6.66 3.77
N LEU A 20 -0.60 -5.68 3.47
CA LEU A 20 -0.92 -5.27 2.10
C LEU A 20 0.27 -4.47 1.54
N ILE A 21 0.79 -4.91 0.40
CA ILE A 21 1.82 -4.20 -0.33
C ILE A 21 1.15 -3.25 -1.31
N TYR A 22 1.43 -1.95 -1.19
CA TYR A 22 0.85 -0.92 -2.02
C TYR A 22 1.95 -0.04 -2.63
N ARG A 23 1.93 0.12 -3.96
CA ARG A 23 2.82 1.03 -4.70
C ARG A 23 1.98 2.17 -5.23
N LEU A 24 2.23 3.37 -4.72
CA LEU A 24 1.57 4.58 -5.20
C LEU A 24 2.08 4.85 -6.63
N SER A 25 1.16 4.97 -7.59
CA SER A 25 1.53 5.16 -9.00
C SER A 25 2.30 6.47 -9.18
N GLY A 26 3.54 6.38 -9.66
CA GLY A 26 4.41 7.53 -9.90
C GLY A 26 5.28 7.97 -8.71
N ALA A 27 5.22 7.26 -7.57
CA ALA A 27 6.18 7.43 -6.48
C ALA A 27 7.16 6.25 -6.43
N ASP A 28 8.40 6.52 -6.04
CA ASP A 28 9.39 5.47 -5.78
C ASP A 28 9.10 4.71 -4.47
N SER A 29 8.17 5.22 -3.66
CA SER A 29 7.88 4.70 -2.32
C SER A 29 6.96 3.49 -2.33
N LEU A 30 7.31 2.51 -1.48
CA LEU A 30 6.55 1.30 -1.22
C LEU A 30 5.88 1.40 0.15
N VAL A 31 4.60 1.06 0.21
CA VAL A 31 3.80 1.08 1.43
C VAL A 31 3.44 -0.34 1.84
N LEU A 32 3.63 -0.64 3.13
CA LEU A 32 3.10 -1.86 3.76
C LEU A 32 2.03 -1.44 4.77
N LEU A 33 0.78 -1.81 4.52
CA LEU A 33 -0.35 -1.56 5.40
C LEU A 33 -0.74 -2.85 6.11
N PHE A 34 -0.72 -2.85 7.43
CA PHE A 34 -1.12 -4.00 8.23
C PHE A 34 -2.57 -3.85 8.70
N ALA A 35 -3.30 -4.96 8.86
CA ALA A 35 -4.68 -4.96 9.37
C ALA A 35 -4.86 -4.22 10.72
N SER A 36 -3.78 -4.06 11.50
CA SER A 36 -3.75 -3.23 12.71
C SER A 36 -3.84 -1.71 12.47
N GLY A 37 -3.82 -1.25 11.22
CA GLY A 37 -3.73 0.17 10.85
C GLY A 37 -2.31 0.73 10.88
N ARG A 38 -1.30 -0.09 11.22
CA ARG A 38 0.11 0.31 11.14
C ARG A 38 0.54 0.39 9.68
N VAL A 39 1.32 1.43 9.37
CA VAL A 39 1.87 1.68 8.04
C VAL A 39 3.39 1.74 8.14
N VAL A 40 4.05 1.08 7.20
CA VAL A 40 5.50 1.19 6.98
C VAL A 40 5.70 1.73 5.56
N ILE A 41 6.50 2.77 5.42
CA ILE A 41 6.86 3.36 4.12
C ILE A 41 8.35 3.14 3.90
N THR A 42 8.71 2.52 2.78
CA THR A 42 10.09 2.27 2.37
C THR A 42 10.33 2.84 0.98
N ASP A 43 11.59 2.87 0.54
CA ASP A 43 12.00 3.43 -0.76
C ASP A 43 11.57 4.91 -0.95
N SER A 44 11.58 5.67 0.15
CA SER A 44 11.35 7.12 0.12
C SER A 44 12.69 7.87 0.26
N PRO A 45 12.99 8.84 -0.62
CA PRO A 45 14.27 9.54 -0.62
C PRO A 45 14.46 10.46 0.58
N ASP A 46 13.37 11.00 1.11
CA ASP A 46 13.35 11.91 2.25
C ASP A 46 12.02 11.83 3.02
N LEU A 47 11.98 12.50 4.17
CA LEU A 47 10.81 12.50 5.05
C LEU A 47 9.60 13.19 4.39
N ASP A 48 9.82 14.26 3.63
CA ASP A 48 8.76 15.01 2.96
C ASP A 48 8.03 14.13 1.92
N THR A 49 8.77 13.32 1.17
CA THR A 49 8.21 12.34 0.23
C THR A 49 7.44 11.24 0.95
N ALA A 50 7.93 10.77 2.10
CA ALA A 50 7.24 9.77 2.90
C ALA A 50 5.92 10.32 3.48
N GLU A 51 5.93 11.56 3.97
CA GLU A 51 4.73 12.23 4.48
C GLU A 51 3.68 12.46 3.37
N LYS A 52 4.12 12.89 2.18
CA LYS A 52 3.23 13.01 1.00
C LYS A 52 2.64 11.67 0.59
N THR A 53 3.44 10.61 0.61
CA THR A 53 2.99 9.25 0.31
C THR A 53 1.93 8.79 1.32
N PHE A 54 2.14 9.07 2.61
CA PHE A 54 1.17 8.76 3.65
C PHE A 54 -0.14 9.53 3.47
N ALA A 55 -0.07 10.84 3.19
CA ALA A 55 -1.25 11.65 2.94
C ALA A 55 -2.07 11.12 1.74
N ALA A 56 -1.42 10.82 0.62
CA ALA A 56 -2.09 10.27 -0.56
C ALA A 56 -2.75 8.91 -0.27
N LEU A 57 -2.09 8.05 0.52
CA LEU A 57 -2.68 6.79 0.99
C LEU A 57 -3.94 7.02 1.83
N GLN A 58 -3.92 8.00 2.75
CA GLN A 58 -5.08 8.30 3.58
C GLN A 58 -6.27 8.80 2.76
N ASP A 59 -6.01 9.62 1.74
CA ASP A 59 -7.03 10.12 0.83
C ASP A 59 -7.67 8.96 0.05
N GLU A 60 -6.88 8.08 -0.57
CA GLU A 60 -7.41 6.92 -1.30
C GLU A 60 -8.21 5.96 -0.42
N VAL A 61 -7.72 5.65 0.78
CA VAL A 61 -8.43 4.77 1.72
C VAL A 61 -9.74 5.42 2.18
N THR A 62 -9.75 6.73 2.38
CA THR A 62 -10.95 7.48 2.76
C THR A 62 -11.97 7.46 1.64
N ASP A 63 -11.55 7.69 0.40
CA ASP A 63 -12.41 7.65 -0.78
C ASP A 63 -13.04 6.25 -0.98
N LEU A 64 -12.27 5.19 -0.75
CA LEU A 64 -12.75 3.81 -0.79
C LEU A 64 -13.81 3.50 0.29
N LEU A 65 -13.65 4.08 1.48
CA LEU A 65 -14.58 3.90 2.60
C LEU A 65 -15.80 4.83 2.54
N ALA A 66 -15.76 5.86 1.70
CA ALA A 66 -16.86 6.82 1.50
C ALA A 66 -17.96 6.30 0.55
N VAL A 67 -17.83 5.09 0.01
CA VAL A 67 -18.86 4.44 -0.80
C VAL A 67 -19.80 3.65 0.10
N ASP A 68 -20.98 4.22 0.38
CA ASP A 68 -22.13 3.57 1.04
C ASP A 68 -22.68 2.38 0.23
#